data_AF-A0A4V1N592-F1
#
_entry.id   AF-A0A4V1N592-F1
#
_cell.length_a   1.000
_cell.length_b   1.000
_cell.length_c   1.000
_cell.angle_alpha   90.00
_cell.angle_beta   90.00
_cell.angle_gamma   90.00
#
_symmetry.space_group_name_H-M   'P 1'
#
loop_
_entity.id
_entity.type
_entity.pdbx_description
1 polymer ?
#
loop_
_entity_poly.entity_id
_entity_poly.type
_entity_poly.pdbx_seq_one_letter_code
_entity_poly.pdbx_strand_id
1 'polypeptide(L)'
;MEIISNISKNTSLWEIVALLVVIYLICRPNLINRITKFKVGDFELEISELKKEIENGKEKINELQEEIESEKRLFEEVLNKFDANDSLDNLASIRQIVKSESRNSSDINSFKKALSKNASPEELYAVAVGIREKRPLEILPDLISLLDELTEDKNLGGYRLNTIWTLTSSVHKILIACIRDGQKPFPSIELLNNIETTLKKLEKHPKVQADRPDDPSKGIRGPIKHSLSWLQKAREKK
;
A
#
# COMPACT_ATOMS: atom_id res chain seq x y z
N MET A 1 40.40 19.43 51.06
CA MET A 1 40.84 18.12 51.60
C MET A 1 39.71 17.30 52.24
N GLU A 2 38.43 17.70 52.13
CA GLU A 2 37.29 16.93 52.69
C GLU A 2 36.62 15.96 51.70
N ILE A 3 36.80 16.16 50.39
CA ILE A 3 36.20 15.28 49.37
C ILE A 3 36.91 13.92 49.30
N ILE A 4 38.23 13.92 49.51
CA ILE A 4 39.08 12.71 49.41
C ILE A 4 38.85 11.77 50.61
N SER A 5 38.53 12.31 51.79
CA SER A 5 38.28 11.50 52.99
C SER A 5 36.90 10.83 53.02
N ASN A 6 35.92 11.36 52.28
CA ASN A 6 34.60 10.75 52.15
C ASN A 6 34.56 9.61 51.12
N ILE A 7 35.40 9.68 50.07
CA ILE A 7 35.53 8.61 49.08
C ILE A 7 36.24 7.39 49.70
N SER A 8 37.27 7.57 50.53
CA SER A 8 38.01 6.44 51.10
C SER A 8 37.23 5.62 52.14
N LYS A 9 36.14 6.15 52.70
CA LYS A 9 35.32 5.45 53.70
C LYS A 9 34.21 4.58 53.12
N ASN A 10 33.83 4.79 51.85
CA ASN A 10 32.67 4.14 51.24
C ASN A 10 32.98 3.34 49.96
N THR A 11 34.25 3.31 49.56
CA THR A 11 34.66 2.68 48.30
C THR A 11 35.34 1.36 48.61
N SER A 12 34.81 0.27 48.05
CA SER A 12 35.41 -1.06 48.22
C SER A 12 36.82 -1.06 47.62
N LEU A 13 37.78 -1.70 48.28
CA LEU A 13 39.17 -1.75 47.83
C LEU A 13 39.28 -2.30 46.39
N TRP A 14 38.31 -3.13 45.98
CA TRP A 14 38.15 -3.64 44.62
C TRP A 14 37.80 -2.58 43.57
N GLU A 15 37.02 -1.56 43.91
CA GLU A 15 36.65 -0.49 42.98
C GLU A 15 37.85 0.42 42.71
N ILE A 16 38.68 0.67 43.73
CA ILE A 16 39.93 1.41 43.59
C ILE A 16 40.93 0.61 42.73
N VAL A 17 41.02 -0.70 42.96
CA VAL A 17 41.88 -1.59 42.14
C VAL A 17 41.38 -1.64 40.70
N ALA A 18 40.08 -1.77 40.46
CA ALA A 18 39.50 -1.77 39.11
C ALA A 18 39.76 -0.44 38.39
N LEU A 19 39.60 0.69 39.08
CA LEU A 19 39.89 2.02 38.52
C LEU A 19 41.38 2.16 38.17
N LEU A 20 42.28 1.69 39.04
CA LEU A 20 43.72 1.68 38.78
C LEU A 20 44.09 0.80 37.58
N VAL A 21 43.43 -0.35 37.40
CA VAL A 21 43.63 -1.22 36.23
C VAL A 21 43.15 -0.54 34.95
N VAL A 22 42.00 0.14 34.98
CA VAL A 22 41.49 0.90 33.84
C VAL A 22 42.41 2.06 33.48
N ILE A 23 42.86 2.84 34.47
CA ILE A 23 43.82 3.94 34.27
C ILE A 23 45.15 3.38 33.74
N TYR A 24 45.64 2.27 34.27
CA TYR A 24 46.87 1.62 33.82
C TYR A 24 46.77 1.14 32.36
N LEU A 25 45.62 0.59 31.95
CA LEU A 25 45.36 0.19 30.57
C LEU A 25 45.30 1.39 29.62
N ILE A 26 44.64 2.48 30.00
CA ILE A 26 44.57 3.73 29.21
C ILE A 26 45.97 4.37 29.04
N CYS A 27 46.80 4.37 30.09
CA CYS A 27 48.15 4.92 30.05
C CYS A 27 49.17 4.04 29.29
N ARG A 28 48.82 2.79 28.94
CA ARG A 28 49.63 1.90 28.11
C ARG A 28 48.86 1.47 26.84
N PRO A 29 48.74 2.34 25.83
CA PRO A 29 48.02 2.03 24.58
C PRO A 29 48.61 0.83 23.81
N ASN A 30 49.89 0.50 24.04
CA ASN A 30 50.52 -0.70 23.47
C ASN A 30 49.95 -2.04 24.00
N LEU A 31 49.29 -2.06 25.17
CA LEU A 31 48.60 -3.23 25.70
C LEU A 31 47.18 -3.36 25.15
N ILE A 32 46.46 -2.24 24.98
CA ILE A 32 45.14 -2.19 24.34
C ILE A 32 45.23 -2.66 22.88
N ASN A 33 46.27 -2.22 22.16
CA ASN A 33 46.55 -2.66 20.78
C ASN A 33 47.01 -4.12 20.67
N ARG A 34 47.36 -4.77 21.79
CA ARG A 34 47.66 -6.21 21.85
C ARG A 34 46.41 -7.06 22.15
N ILE A 35 45.44 -6.50 22.89
CA ILE A 35 44.17 -7.18 23.22
C ILE A 35 43.21 -7.22 22.02
N THR A 36 43.36 -6.31 21.05
CA THR A 36 42.62 -6.32 19.77
C THR A 36 42.98 -7.49 18.85
N LYS A 37 43.98 -8.31 19.21
CA LYS A 37 44.29 -9.59 18.55
C LYS A 37 44.01 -10.79 19.47
N PHE A 38 42.89 -10.78 20.19
CA PHE A 38 42.38 -12.00 20.80
C PHE A 38 41.84 -12.91 19.70
N LYS A 39 42.69 -13.85 19.25
CA LYS A 39 42.28 -15.01 18.44
C LYS A 39 41.39 -15.91 19.32
N VAL A 40 40.08 -15.69 19.29
CA VAL A 40 39.09 -16.60 19.88
C VAL A 40 38.44 -17.31 18.70
N GLY A 41 38.83 -18.56 18.46
CA GLY A 41 38.61 -19.30 17.20
C GLY A 41 37.19 -19.22 16.64
N ASP A 42 36.18 -19.36 17.49
CA ASP A 42 34.78 -19.37 17.05
C ASP A 42 34.27 -17.96 16.66
N PHE A 43 34.86 -16.89 17.20
CA PHE A 43 34.42 -15.51 16.94
C PHE A 43 34.87 -15.00 15.57
N GLU A 44 36.06 -15.41 15.07
CA GLU A 44 36.49 -15.08 13.70
C GLU A 44 35.68 -15.85 12.65
N LEU A 45 35.33 -17.11 12.94
CA LEU A 45 34.45 -17.92 12.09
C LEU A 45 33.05 -17.30 12.02
N GLU A 46 32.44 -16.98 13.16
CA GLU A 46 31.14 -16.30 13.23
C GLU A 46 31.16 -14.94 12.53
N ILE A 47 32.20 -14.11 12.71
CA ILE A 47 32.32 -12.82 11.99
C ILE A 47 32.48 -13.04 10.48
N SER A 48 33.21 -14.07 10.05
CA SER A 48 33.39 -14.39 8.63
C SER A 48 32.12 -14.93 7.98
N GLU A 49 31.35 -15.75 8.71
CA GLU A 49 30.03 -16.23 8.29
C GLU A 49 29.02 -15.08 8.25
N LEU A 50 28.97 -14.24 9.29
CA LEU A 50 28.18 -13.01 9.30
C LEU A 50 28.52 -12.10 8.13
N LYS A 51 29.81 -11.95 7.80
CA LYS A 51 30.24 -11.14 6.66
C LYS A 51 29.76 -11.73 5.33
N LYS A 52 29.84 -13.06 5.17
CA LYS A 52 29.29 -13.77 4.00
C LYS A 52 27.77 -13.66 3.93
N GLU A 53 27.05 -13.77 5.04
CA GLU A 53 25.60 -13.59 5.08
C GLU A 53 25.19 -12.15 4.73
N ILE A 54 25.95 -11.16 5.20
CA ILE A 54 25.75 -9.75 4.83
C ILE A 54 26.04 -9.52 3.35
N GLU A 55 27.07 -10.14 2.80
CA GLU A 55 27.45 -10.01 1.38
C GLU A 55 26.42 -10.69 0.47
N ASN A 56 26.04 -11.93 0.76
CA ASN A 56 24.94 -12.64 0.10
C ASN A 56 23.60 -11.90 0.25
N GLY A 57 23.36 -11.28 1.41
CA GLY A 57 22.18 -10.47 1.66
C GLY A 57 22.15 -9.21 0.81
N LYS A 58 23.30 -8.53 0.65
CA LYS A 58 23.44 -7.37 -0.23
C LYS A 58 23.28 -7.73 -1.70
N GLU A 59 23.84 -8.86 -2.15
CA GLU A 59 23.66 -9.33 -3.52
C GLU A 59 22.19 -9.61 -3.81
N LYS A 60 21.49 -10.33 -2.93
CA LYS A 60 20.05 -10.55 -3.05
C LYS A 60 19.25 -9.26 -3.05
N ILE A 61 19.63 -8.27 -2.23
CA ILE A 61 18.97 -6.95 -2.23
C ILE A 61 19.16 -6.26 -3.58
N ASN A 62 20.36 -6.31 -4.16
CA ASN A 62 20.63 -5.71 -5.46
C ASN A 62 19.86 -6.42 -6.58
N GLU A 63 19.86 -7.75 -6.60
CA GLU A 63 19.08 -8.55 -7.56
C GLU A 63 17.59 -8.21 -7.47
N LEU A 64 17.02 -8.17 -6.26
CA LEU A 64 15.62 -7.78 -6.06
C LEU A 64 15.34 -6.33 -6.49
N GLN A 65 16.30 -5.42 -6.30
CA GLN A 65 16.16 -4.03 -6.77
C GLN A 65 16.16 -3.96 -8.30
N GLU A 66 17.03 -4.71 -8.98
CA GLU A 66 17.08 -4.78 -10.45
C GLU A 66 15.80 -5.42 -11.02
N GLU A 67 15.28 -6.49 -10.40
CA GLU A 67 13.99 -7.09 -10.79
C GLU A 67 12.85 -6.08 -10.67
N ILE A 68 12.74 -5.37 -9.53
CA ILE A 68 11.73 -4.34 -9.31
C ILE A 68 11.86 -3.21 -10.34
N GLU A 69 13.08 -2.78 -10.67
CA GLU A 69 13.29 -1.71 -11.65
C GLU A 69 12.91 -2.15 -13.07
N SER A 70 13.18 -3.41 -13.42
CA SER A 70 12.79 -4.00 -14.70
C SER A 70 11.26 -4.14 -14.83
N GLU A 71 10.60 -4.63 -13.77
CA GLU A 71 9.13 -4.71 -13.71
C GLU A 71 8.48 -3.32 -13.86
N LYS A 72 9.01 -2.31 -13.18
CA LYS A 72 8.55 -0.91 -13.32
C LYS A 72 8.69 -0.38 -14.75
N ARG A 73 9.80 -0.66 -15.43
CA ARG A 73 10.00 -0.24 -16.82
C ARG A 73 9.00 -0.91 -17.77
N LEU A 74 8.78 -2.21 -17.60
CA LEU A 74 7.75 -2.95 -18.36
C LEU A 74 6.35 -2.39 -18.10
N PHE A 75 6.05 -2.04 -16.85
CA PHE A 75 4.80 -1.40 -16.47
C PHE A 75 4.61 -0.03 -17.14
N GLU A 76 5.62 0.83 -17.08
CA GLU A 76 5.59 2.14 -17.73
C GLU A 76 5.46 2.02 -19.25
N GLU A 77 6.16 1.08 -19.87
CA GLU A 77 6.04 0.83 -21.32
C GLU A 77 4.63 0.40 -21.72
N VAL A 78 4.00 -0.48 -20.92
CA VAL A 78 2.64 -0.95 -21.14
C VAL A 78 1.63 0.17 -20.91
N LEU A 79 1.82 1.01 -19.89
CA LEU A 79 0.97 2.17 -19.64
C LEU A 79 1.10 3.24 -20.73
N ASN A 80 2.30 3.51 -21.23
CA ASN A 80 2.51 4.42 -22.35
C ASN A 80 1.90 3.87 -23.65
N LYS A 81 1.90 2.54 -23.79
CA LYS A 81 1.22 1.69 -24.78
C LYS A 81 -0.31 1.77 -24.75
N PHE A 82 -0.88 2.16 -23.61
CA PHE A 82 -2.26 1.85 -23.27
C PHE A 82 -3.23 2.82 -23.93
N ASP A 83 -4.24 2.27 -24.61
CA ASP A 83 -5.44 3.01 -24.97
C ASP A 83 -6.63 2.44 -24.20
N ALA A 84 -7.24 3.24 -23.32
CA ALA A 84 -8.49 2.84 -22.64
C ALA A 84 -9.60 2.57 -23.67
N ASN A 85 -9.42 3.13 -24.86
CA ASN A 85 -10.00 2.96 -26.19
C ASN A 85 -10.21 1.58 -26.81
N ASP A 86 -9.44 0.61 -26.34
CA ASP A 86 -9.14 -0.59 -27.12
C ASP A 86 -10.17 -1.73 -26.87
N SER A 87 -9.96 -2.85 -27.54
CA SER A 87 -10.70 -4.09 -27.40
C SER A 87 -10.58 -4.67 -25.98
N LEU A 88 -11.60 -5.41 -25.54
CA LEU A 88 -11.64 -6.01 -24.20
C LEU A 88 -10.47 -6.98 -23.93
N ASP A 89 -9.97 -7.64 -24.97
CA ASP A 89 -8.85 -8.58 -24.86
C ASP A 89 -7.54 -7.85 -24.53
N ASN A 90 -7.28 -6.71 -25.18
CA ASN A 90 -6.12 -5.87 -24.87
C ASN A 90 -6.23 -5.25 -23.46
N LEU A 91 -7.45 -4.84 -23.07
CA LEU A 91 -7.74 -4.37 -21.70
C LEU A 91 -7.54 -5.47 -20.64
N ALA A 92 -7.65 -6.75 -21.00
CA ALA A 92 -7.45 -7.86 -20.08
C ALA A 92 -5.97 -8.04 -19.72
N SER A 93 -5.07 -7.93 -20.70
CA SER A 93 -3.62 -7.99 -20.49
C SER A 93 -3.15 -6.87 -19.56
N ILE A 94 -3.57 -5.63 -19.85
CA ILE A 94 -3.23 -4.45 -19.02
C ILE A 94 -3.83 -4.59 -17.62
N ARG A 95 -5.04 -5.12 -17.50
CA ARG A 95 -5.64 -5.39 -16.19
C ARG A 95 -4.83 -6.38 -15.36
N GLN A 96 -4.19 -7.40 -15.96
CA GLN A 96 -3.34 -8.34 -15.21
C GLN A 96 -2.07 -7.67 -14.71
N ILE A 97 -1.45 -6.85 -15.55
CA ILE A 97 -0.24 -6.10 -15.21
C ILE A 97 -0.51 -5.07 -14.10
N VAL A 98 -1.60 -4.28 -14.22
CA VAL A 98 -1.99 -3.34 -13.17
C VAL A 98 -2.32 -4.07 -11.87
N LYS A 99 -2.91 -5.27 -11.93
CA LYS A 99 -3.17 -6.07 -10.73
C LYS A 99 -1.89 -6.52 -10.04
N SER A 100 -0.90 -7.04 -10.77
CA SER A 100 0.37 -7.47 -10.15
C SER A 100 1.08 -6.31 -9.47
N GLU A 101 1.21 -5.17 -10.17
CA GLU A 101 1.82 -3.96 -9.61
C GLU A 101 1.05 -3.41 -8.42
N SER A 102 -0.29 -3.36 -8.53
CA SER A 102 -1.12 -2.83 -7.45
C SER A 102 -1.00 -3.66 -6.18
N ARG A 103 -0.77 -4.98 -6.25
CA ARG A 103 -0.56 -5.82 -5.07
C ARG A 103 0.76 -5.53 -4.35
N ASN A 104 1.79 -5.14 -5.09
CA ASN A 104 3.14 -4.93 -4.58
C ASN A 104 3.39 -3.49 -4.11
N SER A 105 2.70 -2.51 -4.67
CA SER A 105 2.79 -1.12 -4.23
C SER A 105 2.19 -0.95 -2.82
N SER A 106 2.74 -0.07 -1.98
CA SER A 106 2.14 0.35 -0.70
C SER A 106 1.49 1.75 -0.78
N ASP A 107 1.63 2.45 -1.91
CA ASP A 107 1.27 3.86 -2.03
C ASP A 107 -0.20 4.05 -2.42
N ILE A 108 -1.05 4.28 -1.42
CA ILE A 108 -2.48 4.63 -1.60
C ILE A 108 -2.65 6.09 -2.07
N ASN A 109 -1.68 6.98 -1.81
CA ASN A 109 -1.79 8.39 -2.17
C ASN A 109 -1.74 8.60 -3.68
N SER A 110 -1.00 7.75 -4.40
CA SER A 110 -1.02 7.71 -5.87
C SER A 110 -2.44 7.55 -6.43
N PHE A 111 -3.26 6.68 -5.84
CA PHE A 111 -4.65 6.48 -6.24
C PHE A 111 -5.51 7.71 -5.97
N LYS A 112 -5.32 8.38 -4.83
CA LYS A 112 -6.07 9.61 -4.50
C LYS A 112 -5.82 10.71 -5.52
N LYS A 113 -4.55 10.91 -5.90
CA LYS A 113 -4.19 11.93 -6.89
C LYS A 113 -4.85 11.68 -8.26
N ALA A 114 -5.01 10.41 -8.63
CA ALA A 114 -5.54 10.02 -9.93
C ALA A 114 -7.06 9.79 -9.94
N LEU A 115 -7.74 9.77 -8.79
CA LEU A 115 -9.20 9.83 -8.70
C LEU A 115 -9.70 11.27 -8.89
N SER A 116 -9.54 11.78 -10.11
CA SER A 116 -9.99 13.10 -10.50
C SER A 116 -10.74 13.04 -11.82
N LYS A 117 -11.74 13.92 -12.00
CA LYS A 117 -12.42 14.11 -13.29
C LYS A 117 -11.48 14.58 -14.41
N ASN A 118 -10.30 15.10 -14.06
CA ASN A 118 -9.29 15.54 -15.02
C ASN A 118 -8.26 14.45 -15.37
N ALA A 119 -8.34 13.27 -14.76
CA ALA A 119 -7.43 12.17 -15.08
C ALA A 119 -7.67 11.67 -16.51
N SER A 120 -6.61 11.22 -17.18
CA SER A 120 -6.77 10.61 -18.49
C SER A 120 -7.63 9.33 -18.38
N PRO A 121 -8.33 8.91 -19.46
CA PRO A 121 -9.07 7.66 -19.48
C PRO A 121 -8.23 6.45 -19.06
N GLU A 122 -6.96 6.45 -19.46
CA GLU A 122 -5.97 5.43 -19.16
C GLU A 122 -5.63 5.40 -17.67
N GLU A 123 -5.26 6.54 -17.11
CA GLU A 123 -4.93 6.70 -15.69
C GLU A 123 -6.10 6.28 -14.81
N LEU A 124 -7.31 6.76 -15.14
CA LEU A 124 -8.49 6.46 -14.35
C LEU A 124 -8.85 4.97 -14.41
N TYR A 125 -8.71 4.32 -15.57
CA TYR A 125 -8.94 2.88 -15.68
C TYR A 125 -7.92 2.07 -14.88
N ALA A 126 -6.63 2.39 -14.98
CA ALA A 126 -5.58 1.71 -14.23
C ALA A 126 -5.82 1.85 -12.71
N VAL A 127 -6.14 3.06 -12.24
CA VAL A 127 -6.46 3.32 -10.83
C VAL A 127 -7.71 2.57 -10.40
N ALA A 128 -8.77 2.55 -11.22
CA ALA A 128 -9.97 1.78 -10.93
C ALA A 128 -9.66 0.29 -10.74
N VAL A 129 -8.81 -0.30 -11.59
CA VAL A 129 -8.35 -1.69 -11.47
C VAL A 129 -7.54 -1.90 -10.19
N GLY A 130 -6.60 -1.00 -9.89
CA GLY A 130 -5.76 -1.09 -8.68
C GLY A 130 -6.59 -1.02 -7.40
N ILE A 131 -7.54 -0.08 -7.31
CA ILE A 131 -8.46 0.04 -6.17
C ILE A 131 -9.32 -1.23 -6.05
N ARG A 132 -9.82 -1.78 -7.17
CA ARG A 132 -10.63 -3.00 -7.19
C ARG A 132 -9.89 -4.21 -6.61
N GLU A 133 -8.58 -4.27 -6.82
CA GLU A 133 -7.74 -5.37 -6.37
C GLU A 133 -7.37 -5.23 -4.90
N LYS A 134 -6.78 -4.08 -4.53
CA LYS A 134 -6.32 -3.81 -3.16
C LYS A 134 -7.46 -3.61 -2.17
N ARG A 135 -8.56 -2.99 -2.61
CA ARG A 135 -9.69 -2.58 -1.78
C ARG A 135 -9.29 -1.64 -0.63
N PRO A 136 -8.53 -0.55 -0.86
CA PRO A 136 -8.12 0.35 0.22
C PRO A 136 -9.34 1.08 0.79
N LEU A 137 -9.61 0.91 2.08
CA LEU A 137 -10.82 1.47 2.72
C LEU A 137 -10.75 3.01 2.78
N GLU A 138 -9.55 3.56 2.91
CA GLU A 138 -9.27 4.98 3.09
C GLU A 138 -9.62 5.82 1.85
N ILE A 139 -9.75 5.17 0.68
CA ILE A 139 -10.08 5.84 -0.59
C ILE A 139 -11.57 5.85 -0.90
N LEU A 140 -12.37 5.12 -0.12
CA LEU A 140 -13.80 5.02 -0.37
C LEU A 140 -14.51 6.38 -0.48
N PRO A 141 -14.20 7.39 0.37
CA PRO A 141 -14.79 8.73 0.21
C PRO A 141 -14.44 9.38 -1.13
N ASP A 142 -13.16 9.34 -1.52
CA ASP A 142 -12.67 9.95 -2.77
C ASP A 142 -13.29 9.27 -4.00
N LEU A 143 -13.39 7.93 -3.98
CA LEU A 143 -14.02 7.15 -5.04
C LEU A 143 -15.50 7.50 -5.22
N ILE A 144 -16.20 7.74 -4.11
CA ILE A 144 -17.63 8.10 -4.14
C ILE A 144 -17.82 9.54 -4.60
N SER A 145 -16.97 10.47 -4.17
CA SER A 145 -16.96 11.85 -4.67
C SER A 145 -16.80 11.88 -6.18
N LEU A 146 -15.81 11.14 -6.72
CA LEU A 146 -15.62 11.06 -8.17
C LEU A 146 -16.83 10.48 -8.88
N LEU A 147 -17.41 9.37 -8.39
CA LEU A 147 -18.59 8.78 -9.02
C LEU A 147 -19.76 9.77 -9.03
N ASP A 148 -19.98 10.52 -7.96
CA ASP A 148 -21.03 11.54 -7.89
C ASP A 148 -20.78 12.67 -8.90
N GLU A 149 -19.56 13.18 -8.99
CA GLU A 149 -19.16 14.18 -10.00
C GLU A 149 -19.36 13.68 -11.43
N LEU A 150 -19.06 12.41 -11.70
CA LEU A 150 -19.27 11.81 -13.02
C LEU A 150 -20.75 11.70 -13.37
N THR A 151 -21.62 11.48 -12.38
CA THR A 151 -23.08 11.39 -12.62
C THR A 151 -23.74 12.71 -13.01
N GLU A 152 -23.10 13.85 -12.71
CA GLU A 152 -23.56 15.17 -13.13
C GLU A 152 -23.35 15.42 -14.63
N ASP A 153 -22.40 14.69 -15.23
CA ASP A 153 -22.10 14.78 -16.64
C ASP A 153 -22.95 13.79 -17.45
N LYS A 154 -23.70 14.30 -18.44
CA LYS A 154 -24.55 13.47 -19.34
C LYS A 154 -23.78 12.33 -20.01
N ASN A 155 -22.48 12.47 -20.17
CA ASN A 155 -21.60 11.51 -20.80
C ASN A 155 -20.73 10.72 -19.81
N LEU A 156 -20.97 10.81 -18.50
CA LEU A 156 -20.14 10.20 -17.45
C LEU A 156 -18.67 10.63 -17.55
N GLY A 157 -18.44 11.93 -17.77
CA GLY A 157 -17.11 12.51 -17.95
C GLY A 157 -16.41 12.12 -19.25
N GLY A 158 -17.11 11.47 -20.19
CA GLY A 158 -16.51 10.97 -21.43
C GLY A 158 -15.78 9.63 -21.28
N TYR A 159 -15.78 9.03 -20.08
CA TYR A 159 -15.14 7.75 -19.85
C TYR A 159 -15.96 6.57 -20.41
N ARG A 160 -15.26 5.50 -20.78
CA ARG A 160 -15.88 4.23 -21.18
C ARG A 160 -16.69 3.61 -20.06
N LEU A 161 -17.80 2.95 -20.42
CA LEU A 161 -18.66 2.25 -19.47
C LEU A 161 -17.94 1.15 -18.68
N ASN A 162 -16.94 0.49 -19.28
CA ASN A 162 -16.11 -0.49 -18.57
C ASN A 162 -15.27 0.15 -17.45
N THR A 163 -14.83 1.40 -17.60
CA THR A 163 -14.15 2.15 -16.54
C THR A 163 -15.12 2.47 -15.41
N ILE A 164 -16.31 2.97 -15.74
CA ILE A 164 -17.39 3.22 -14.76
C ILE A 164 -17.75 1.94 -14.02
N TRP A 165 -17.95 0.84 -14.74
CA TRP A 165 -18.20 -0.48 -14.18
C TRP A 165 -17.10 -0.92 -13.22
N THR A 166 -15.83 -0.69 -13.58
CA THR A 166 -14.68 -1.06 -12.75
C THR A 166 -14.68 -0.24 -11.45
N LEU A 167 -14.88 1.08 -11.52
CA LEU A 167 -15.01 1.96 -10.36
C LEU A 167 -16.16 1.53 -9.44
N THR A 168 -17.35 1.27 -9.99
CA THR A 168 -18.50 0.82 -9.20
C THR A 168 -18.26 -0.58 -8.60
N SER A 169 -17.61 -1.48 -9.34
CA SER A 169 -17.21 -2.79 -8.80
C SER A 169 -16.16 -2.66 -7.69
N SER A 170 -15.31 -1.62 -7.70
CA SER A 170 -14.40 -1.33 -6.60
C SER A 170 -15.15 -0.95 -5.33
N VAL A 171 -16.17 -0.09 -5.43
CA VAL A 171 -17.06 0.23 -4.29
C VAL A 171 -17.64 -1.05 -3.68
N HIS A 172 -18.24 -1.91 -4.50
CA HIS A 172 -18.79 -3.20 -4.04
C HIS A 172 -17.75 -4.03 -3.26
N LYS A 173 -16.55 -4.16 -3.80
CA LYS A 173 -15.49 -4.96 -3.17
C LYS A 173 -14.94 -4.35 -1.88
N ILE A 174 -14.84 -3.03 -1.80
CA ILE A 174 -14.45 -2.33 -0.56
C ILE A 174 -15.53 -2.53 0.50
N LEU A 175 -16.82 -2.43 0.13
CA LEU A 175 -17.94 -2.70 1.03
C LEU A 175 -17.91 -4.13 1.58
N ILE A 176 -17.59 -5.13 0.74
CA ILE A 176 -17.36 -6.50 1.22
C ILE A 176 -16.24 -6.53 2.26
N ALA A 177 -15.09 -5.89 1.98
CA ALA A 177 -13.94 -5.91 2.86
C ALA A 177 -14.26 -5.32 4.24
N CYS A 178 -14.98 -4.18 4.30
CA CYS A 178 -15.29 -3.56 5.58
C CYS A 178 -16.49 -4.22 6.31
N ILE A 179 -17.50 -4.72 5.60
CA ILE A 179 -18.75 -5.23 6.21
C ILE A 179 -18.71 -6.73 6.48
N ARG A 180 -18.25 -7.53 5.51
CA ARG A 180 -18.16 -8.99 5.62
C ARG A 180 -16.87 -9.39 6.32
N ASP A 181 -15.74 -8.85 5.86
CA ASP A 181 -14.41 -9.25 6.35
C ASP A 181 -14.01 -8.44 7.61
N GLY A 182 -14.81 -7.43 8.00
CA GLY A 182 -14.63 -6.69 9.24
C GLY A 182 -13.43 -5.75 9.27
N GLN A 183 -12.87 -5.41 8.11
CA GLN A 183 -11.73 -4.50 8.01
C GLN A 183 -12.08 -3.09 8.52
N LYS A 184 -11.11 -2.44 9.16
CA LYS A 184 -11.23 -1.09 9.74
C LYS A 184 -10.43 -0.09 8.90
N PRO A 185 -10.84 1.19 8.88
CA PRO A 185 -11.96 1.79 9.61
C PRO A 185 -13.32 1.44 9.00
N PHE A 186 -14.34 1.25 9.84
CA PHE A 186 -15.70 1.03 9.35
C PHE A 186 -16.33 2.37 8.89
N PRO A 187 -17.00 2.44 7.73
CA PRO A 187 -17.58 3.68 7.21
C PRO A 187 -18.51 4.40 8.20
N SER A 188 -18.44 5.73 8.26
CA SER A 188 -19.38 6.55 9.02
C SER A 188 -20.81 6.42 8.46
N ILE A 189 -21.83 6.73 9.27
CA ILE A 189 -23.24 6.68 8.81
C ILE A 189 -23.44 7.67 7.65
N GLU A 190 -22.83 8.85 7.75
CA GLU A 190 -22.81 9.86 6.70
C GLU A 190 -22.22 9.33 5.39
N LEU A 191 -21.06 8.66 5.45
CA LEU A 191 -20.45 8.06 4.27
C LEU A 191 -21.33 6.96 3.66
N LEU A 192 -21.96 6.11 4.47
CA LEU A 192 -22.91 5.10 3.99
C LEU A 192 -24.12 5.72 3.27
N ASN A 193 -24.64 6.83 3.78
CA ASN A 193 -25.75 7.58 3.16
C ASN A 193 -25.31 8.23 1.85
N ASN A 194 -24.09 8.77 1.80
CA ASN A 194 -23.52 9.35 0.59
C ASN A 194 -23.33 8.29 -0.50
N ILE A 195 -22.79 7.12 -0.13
CA ILE A 195 -22.66 5.97 -1.05
C ILE A 195 -24.02 5.58 -1.62
N GLU A 196 -25.04 5.41 -0.77
CA GLU A 196 -26.37 5.02 -1.25
C GLU A 196 -26.96 6.04 -2.23
N THR A 197 -26.86 7.33 -1.90
CA THR A 197 -27.37 8.42 -2.73
C THR A 197 -26.67 8.44 -4.09
N THR A 198 -25.34 8.41 -4.08
CA THR A 198 -24.50 8.40 -5.29
C THR A 198 -24.81 7.20 -6.18
N LEU A 199 -24.90 6.00 -5.60
CA LEU A 199 -25.19 4.79 -6.36
C LEU A 199 -26.60 4.79 -6.98
N LYS A 200 -27.61 5.30 -6.27
CA LYS A 200 -28.97 5.45 -6.81
C LYS A 200 -29.04 6.48 -7.93
N LYS A 201 -28.25 7.56 -7.82
CA LYS A 201 -28.13 8.57 -8.88
C LYS A 201 -27.45 7.98 -10.11
N LEU A 202 -26.35 7.26 -9.92
CA LEU A 202 -25.65 6.54 -10.99
C LEU A 202 -26.53 5.49 -11.67
N GLU A 203 -27.31 4.73 -10.90
CA GLU A 203 -28.25 3.75 -11.44
C GLU A 203 -29.23 4.40 -12.42
N LYS A 204 -29.78 5.57 -12.07
CA LYS A 204 -30.74 6.30 -12.91
C LYS A 204 -30.12 6.96 -14.14
N HIS A 205 -28.79 7.01 -14.25
CA HIS A 205 -28.12 7.69 -15.34
C HIS A 205 -28.42 7.03 -16.70
N PRO A 206 -28.78 7.79 -17.77
CA PRO A 206 -29.19 7.21 -19.05
C PRO A 206 -28.19 6.23 -19.67
N LYS A 207 -26.89 6.55 -19.63
CA LYS A 207 -25.83 5.65 -20.11
C LYS A 207 -25.73 4.35 -19.31
N VAL A 208 -26.03 4.37 -18.01
CA VAL A 208 -26.02 3.19 -17.15
C VAL A 208 -27.25 2.31 -17.41
N GLN A 209 -28.39 2.93 -17.69
CA GLN A 209 -29.60 2.21 -18.09
C GLN A 209 -29.45 1.53 -19.45
N ALA A 210 -28.73 2.17 -20.38
CA ALA A 210 -28.39 1.61 -21.69
C ALA A 210 -27.25 0.58 -21.64
N ASP A 211 -26.54 0.43 -20.51
CA ASP A 211 -25.50 -0.59 -20.35
C ASP A 211 -26.14 -1.96 -20.11
N ARG A 212 -25.87 -2.89 -21.02
CA ARG A 212 -26.38 -4.27 -21.01
C ARG A 212 -27.89 -4.33 -20.73
N PRO A 213 -28.75 -3.78 -21.61
CA PRO A 213 -30.20 -3.77 -21.39
C PRO A 213 -30.79 -5.19 -21.38
N ASP A 214 -30.14 -6.11 -22.09
CA ASP A 214 -30.41 -7.55 -22.16
C ASP A 214 -30.17 -8.27 -20.81
N ASP A 215 -29.09 -7.90 -20.11
CA ASP A 215 -28.71 -8.48 -18.83
C ASP A 215 -28.12 -7.40 -17.90
N PRO A 216 -28.99 -6.61 -17.23
CA PRO A 216 -28.59 -5.51 -16.36
C PRO A 216 -27.57 -5.90 -15.30
N SER A 217 -27.62 -7.17 -14.85
CA SER A 217 -26.76 -7.69 -13.78
C SER A 217 -25.30 -7.84 -14.23
N LYS A 218 -25.05 -8.00 -15.53
CA LYS A 218 -23.69 -8.06 -16.10
C LYS A 218 -23.10 -6.69 -16.40
N GLY A 219 -23.94 -5.64 -16.45
CA GLY A 219 -23.52 -4.24 -16.61
C GLY A 219 -23.26 -3.54 -15.29
N ILE A 220 -23.17 -2.20 -15.33
CA ILE A 220 -22.90 -1.32 -14.16
C ILE A 220 -23.97 -1.48 -13.08
N ARG A 221 -25.22 -1.79 -13.47
CA ARG A 221 -26.34 -2.00 -12.54
C ARG A 221 -26.13 -3.21 -11.62
N GLY A 222 -25.34 -4.21 -12.01
CA GLY A 222 -24.96 -5.35 -11.17
C GLY A 222 -24.19 -4.92 -9.90
N PRO A 223 -22.99 -4.34 -10.05
CA PRO A 223 -22.23 -3.79 -8.93
C PRO A 223 -23.01 -2.80 -8.06
N ILE A 224 -23.89 -1.98 -8.63
CA ILE A 224 -24.76 -1.07 -7.87
C ILE A 224 -25.68 -1.88 -6.95
N LYS A 225 -26.46 -2.81 -7.51
CA LYS A 225 -27.40 -3.65 -6.76
C LYS A 225 -26.70 -4.38 -5.61
N HIS A 226 -25.53 -4.96 -5.86
CA HIS A 226 -24.77 -5.67 -4.84
C HIS A 226 -24.26 -4.72 -3.73
N SER A 227 -23.76 -3.55 -4.11
CA SER A 227 -23.32 -2.54 -3.15
C SER A 227 -24.46 -2.08 -2.24
N LEU A 228 -25.64 -1.80 -2.80
CA LEU A 228 -26.82 -1.40 -2.03
C LEU A 228 -27.25 -2.48 -1.02
N SER A 229 -27.19 -3.77 -1.40
CA SER A 229 -27.46 -4.87 -0.47
C SER A 229 -26.46 -4.92 0.70
N TRP A 230 -25.18 -4.63 0.45
CA TRP A 230 -24.19 -4.54 1.52
C TRP A 230 -24.43 -3.33 2.43
N LEU A 231 -24.81 -2.18 1.88
CA LEU A 231 -25.14 -1.00 2.70
C LEU A 231 -26.30 -1.28 3.67
N GLN A 232 -27.31 -2.02 3.23
CA GLN A 232 -28.40 -2.43 4.12
C GLN A 232 -27.87 -3.27 5.30
N LYS A 233 -27.02 -4.27 5.02
CA LYS A 233 -26.38 -5.09 6.07
C LYS A 233 -25.45 -4.28 6.97
N ALA A 234 -24.79 -3.25 6.44
CA ALA A 234 -23.93 -2.38 7.23
C ALA A 234 -24.72 -1.59 8.29
N ARG A 235 -25.95 -1.18 7.94
CA ARG A 235 -26.85 -0.45 8.84
C ARG A 235 -27.40 -1.33 9.95
N GLU A 236 -27.64 -2.61 9.68
CA GLU A 236 -28.07 -3.58 10.70
C GLU A 236 -26.98 -3.89 11.74
N LYS A 237 -25.70 -3.66 11.39
CA LYS A 237 -24.55 -3.89 12.27
C LYS A 237 -24.16 -2.68 13.14
N LYS A 238 -24.80 -1.53 12.94
CA LYS A 238 -24.55 -0.29 13.69
C LYS A 238 -25.72 0.03 14.59
#